data_AF-A0A925WE26-F1
#
_entry.id   AF-A0A925WE26-F1
#
_cell.length_a   1.000
_cell.length_b   1.000
_cell.length_c   1.000
_cell.angle_alpha   90.00
_cell.angle_beta   90.00
_cell.angle_gamma   90.00
#
_symmetry.space_group_name_H-M   'P 1'
#
loop_
_entity.id
_entity.type
_entity.pdbx_description
1 polymer ?
#
loop_
_entity_poly.entity_id
_entity_poly.type
_entity_poly.pdbx_seq_one_letter_code
_entity_poly.pdbx_strand_id
1 'polypeptide(L)'
;HGVHAQNYHIFTPAKDKDWTMAWGSGTWIKELPYANAVSAYNFKPGESGKLVLEFWVTPFDYAGPEGPQRAVESVLSENKILGLSFAIIDYDDVAKKANNGFWNLSRQHTMYGDASELCAFRLMPLEAPFRKAIEAQWSYQVLDMSRRRVAFKDLSAGRITGWKWDFGDGTTSTEQHPIHDYQQPDNFVVVLEVEGPDGKSRRSKVWDVQLK
;
A
#
# COMPACT_ATOMS: atom_id res chain seq x y z
N HIS A 1 3.38 11.59 22.50
CA HIS A 1 2.03 11.20 22.05
C HIS A 1 2.15 10.78 20.60
N GLY A 2 2.62 9.58 20.30
CA GLY A 2 2.03 8.29 20.64
C GLY A 2 1.41 7.77 19.35
N VAL A 3 2.19 7.02 18.58
CA VAL A 3 1.77 6.27 17.38
C VAL A 3 0.48 5.52 17.72
N HIS A 4 -0.67 6.09 17.35
CA HIS A 4 -1.96 5.50 17.64
C HIS A 4 -2.13 4.31 16.70
N ALA A 5 -2.03 3.10 17.24
CA ALA A 5 -2.44 1.90 16.53
C ALA A 5 -3.85 2.11 15.98
N GLN A 6 -4.04 1.83 14.69
CA GLN A 6 -5.35 1.91 14.08
C GLN A 6 -6.15 0.68 14.50
N ASN A 7 -7.30 0.90 15.14
CA ASN A 7 -8.14 -0.18 15.62
C ASN A 7 -9.54 -0.04 15.00
N TYR A 8 -9.92 -1.03 14.19
CA TYR A 8 -11.21 -1.09 13.52
C TYR A 8 -12.07 -2.18 14.15
N HIS A 9 -13.25 -1.81 14.62
CA HIS A 9 -14.27 -2.72 15.10
C HIS A 9 -15.27 -2.95 13.97
N ILE A 10 -15.08 -4.01 13.20
CA ILE A 10 -15.92 -4.32 12.03
C ILE A 10 -17.17 -5.07 12.49
N PHE A 11 -18.33 -4.60 12.05
CA PHE A 11 -19.62 -5.18 12.39
C PHE A 11 -20.12 -6.10 11.27
N THR A 12 -20.53 -7.32 11.62
CA THR A 12 -20.99 -8.32 10.65
C THR A 12 -22.25 -9.06 11.13
N PRO A 13 -23.33 -9.12 10.33
CA PRO A 13 -23.64 -8.23 9.21
C PRO A 13 -24.01 -6.82 9.71
N ALA A 14 -23.53 -5.77 9.02
CA ALA A 14 -23.77 -4.38 9.39
C ALA A 14 -25.16 -3.84 8.96
N LYS A 15 -26.20 -4.67 8.98
CA LYS A 15 -27.53 -4.26 8.49
C LYS A 15 -28.03 -3.05 9.28
N ASP A 16 -28.39 -1.99 8.54
CA ASP A 16 -28.91 -0.71 9.07
C ASP A 16 -27.96 0.01 10.04
N LYS A 17 -26.65 -0.27 9.94
CA LYS A 17 -25.60 0.31 10.78
C LYS A 17 -24.38 0.66 9.94
N ASP A 18 -23.47 1.42 10.54
CA ASP A 18 -22.13 1.55 10.02
C ASP A 18 -21.44 0.18 9.94
N TRP A 19 -20.57 -0.01 8.96
CA TRP A 19 -19.87 -1.28 8.76
C TRP A 19 -18.72 -1.45 9.75
N THR A 20 -18.18 -0.35 10.29
CA THR A 20 -17.08 -0.39 11.24
C THR A 20 -17.08 0.82 12.15
N MET A 21 -16.45 0.68 13.31
CA MET A 21 -16.03 1.79 14.15
C MET A 21 -14.50 1.87 14.14
N ALA A 22 -13.96 2.98 13.63
CA ALA A 22 -12.54 3.32 13.81
C ALA A 22 -12.34 3.92 15.22
N TRP A 23 -11.66 3.20 16.09
CA TRP A 23 -11.39 3.66 17.45
C TRP A 23 -10.26 4.69 17.46
N GLY A 24 -10.56 5.85 18.03
CA GLY A 24 -9.64 6.97 18.16
C GLY A 24 -10.24 8.24 17.60
N SER A 25 -9.41 9.26 17.49
CA SER A 25 -9.81 10.59 17.03
C SER A 25 -9.88 10.72 15.50
N GLY A 26 -9.17 9.86 14.76
CA GLY A 26 -9.16 9.85 13.30
C GLY A 26 -10.32 9.04 12.70
N THR A 27 -11.57 9.33 13.07
CA THR A 27 -12.73 8.50 12.64
C THR A 27 -12.98 8.52 11.12
N TRP A 28 -12.40 9.48 10.40
CA TRP A 28 -12.50 9.61 8.94
C TRP A 28 -11.80 8.46 8.17
N ILE A 29 -10.91 7.71 8.82
CA ILE A 29 -10.16 6.62 8.18
C ILE A 29 -11.03 5.44 7.74
N LYS A 30 -12.27 5.34 8.23
CA LYS A 30 -13.23 4.28 7.86
C LYS A 30 -14.06 4.58 6.62
N GLU A 31 -13.88 5.76 6.04
CA GLU A 31 -14.63 6.24 4.87
C GLU A 31 -13.78 6.14 3.59
N LEU A 32 -14.42 6.21 2.42
CA LEU A 32 -13.69 6.39 1.16
C LEU A 32 -12.89 7.71 1.18
N PRO A 33 -11.65 7.75 0.66
CA PRO A 33 -10.93 6.71 -0.06
C PRO A 33 -9.91 5.96 0.82
N TYR A 34 -10.18 5.77 2.12
CA TYR A 34 -9.23 5.15 3.05
C TYR A 34 -9.66 3.77 3.53
N ALA A 35 -10.96 3.48 3.49
CA ALA A 35 -11.46 2.15 3.72
C ALA A 35 -12.76 1.94 2.96
N ASN A 36 -13.08 0.68 2.71
CA ASN A 36 -14.38 0.27 2.22
C ASN A 36 -14.64 -1.19 2.59
N ALA A 37 -15.91 -1.57 2.62
CA ALA A 37 -16.32 -2.94 2.82
C ALA A 37 -17.56 -3.29 2.02
N VAL A 38 -17.69 -4.57 1.68
CA VAL A 38 -18.88 -5.17 1.11
C VAL A 38 -19.13 -6.51 1.77
N SER A 39 -20.38 -6.80 2.11
CA SER A 39 -20.76 -8.07 2.70
C SER A 39 -21.95 -8.70 1.97
N ALA A 40 -21.94 -10.02 1.84
CA ALA A 40 -23.04 -10.82 1.32
C ALA A 40 -23.32 -11.97 2.30
N TYR A 41 -24.58 -12.15 2.68
CA TYR A 41 -24.99 -13.19 3.63
C TYR A 41 -26.41 -13.69 3.34
N ASN A 42 -26.74 -14.90 3.79
CA ASN A 42 -28.00 -15.59 3.44
C ASN A 42 -28.79 -16.16 4.63
N PHE A 43 -28.57 -15.65 5.84
CA PHE A 43 -29.25 -16.08 7.07
C PHE A 43 -30.00 -14.94 7.76
N LYS A 44 -30.90 -15.30 8.66
CA LYS A 44 -31.59 -14.39 9.60
C LYS A 44 -31.11 -14.63 11.04
N PRO A 45 -31.45 -13.73 11.99
CA PRO A 45 -31.16 -13.97 13.40
C PRO A 45 -31.70 -15.34 13.86
N GLY A 46 -30.81 -16.18 14.43
CA GLY A 46 -31.13 -17.54 14.89
C GLY A 46 -31.04 -18.64 13.84
N GLU A 47 -30.66 -18.34 12.59
CA GLU A 47 -30.47 -19.32 11.52
C GLU A 47 -28.98 -19.52 11.20
N SER A 48 -28.60 -20.74 10.80
CA SER A 48 -27.29 -20.99 10.21
C SER A 48 -27.21 -20.49 8.77
N GLY A 49 -26.04 -20.05 8.33
CA GLY A 49 -25.79 -19.69 6.93
C GLY A 49 -24.35 -19.31 6.66
N LYS A 50 -24.14 -18.57 5.57
CA LYS A 50 -22.83 -18.10 5.12
C LYS A 50 -22.79 -16.58 5.12
N LEU A 51 -21.71 -16.01 5.67
CA LEU A 51 -21.32 -14.61 5.50
C LEU A 51 -20.02 -14.55 4.70
N VAL A 52 -19.98 -13.66 3.72
CA VAL A 52 -18.76 -13.24 3.01
C VAL A 52 -18.60 -11.76 3.27
N LEU A 53 -17.44 -11.35 3.78
CA LEU A 53 -17.05 -9.97 3.97
C LEU A 53 -15.73 -9.76 3.21
N GLU A 54 -15.70 -8.74 2.37
CA GLU A 54 -14.49 -8.21 1.76
C GLU A 54 -14.34 -6.76 2.20
N PHE A 55 -13.16 -6.40 2.68
CA PHE A 55 -12.86 -5.03 3.07
C PHE A 55 -11.39 -4.72 2.83
N TRP A 56 -11.09 -3.43 2.71
CA TRP A 56 -9.72 -2.92 2.71
C TRP A 56 -9.64 -1.68 3.59
N VAL A 57 -8.46 -1.45 4.14
CA VAL A 57 -8.13 -0.29 4.97
C VAL A 57 -6.74 0.22 4.58
N THR A 58 -6.57 1.53 4.54
CA THR A 58 -5.27 2.17 4.35
C THR A 58 -4.56 2.25 5.71
N PRO A 59 -3.34 1.70 5.83
CA PRO A 59 -2.54 1.84 7.03
C PRO A 59 -1.90 3.23 7.11
N PHE A 60 -1.88 3.82 8.30
CA PHE A 60 -1.23 5.10 8.56
C PHE A 60 -0.22 5.01 9.69
N ASP A 61 0.95 5.63 9.50
CA ASP A 61 1.90 5.90 10.57
C ASP A 61 1.38 7.03 11.48
N TYR A 62 0.52 7.91 10.95
CA TYR A 62 -0.22 8.92 11.72
C TYR A 62 -1.55 9.28 11.05
N ALA A 63 -2.65 9.30 11.83
CA ALA A 63 -3.97 9.76 11.41
C ALA A 63 -4.74 10.35 12.61
N GLY A 64 -4.69 11.68 12.78
CA GLY A 64 -5.33 12.38 13.89
C GLY A 64 -6.70 12.98 13.56
N PRO A 65 -7.33 13.67 14.54
CA PRO A 65 -8.63 14.32 14.35
C PRO A 65 -8.61 15.48 13.35
N GLU A 66 -7.44 16.04 13.07
CA GLU A 66 -7.27 17.15 12.13
C GLU A 66 -7.63 16.81 10.68
N GLY A 67 -7.77 15.52 10.36
CA GLY A 67 -8.16 15.05 9.03
C GLY A 67 -6.97 14.62 8.16
N PRO A 68 -7.24 14.23 6.91
CA PRO A 68 -6.26 13.59 6.05
C PRO A 68 -5.09 14.50 5.64
N GLN A 69 -5.22 15.82 5.77
CA GLN A 69 -4.17 16.77 5.33
C GLN A 69 -2.87 16.65 6.11
N ARG A 70 -2.91 16.10 7.32
CA ARG A 70 -1.72 15.85 8.15
C ARG A 70 -1.43 14.38 8.36
N ALA A 71 -2.23 13.50 7.77
CA ALA A 71 -2.05 12.08 7.89
C ALA A 71 -0.79 11.63 7.13
N VAL A 72 -0.15 10.60 7.65
CA VAL A 72 1.04 9.99 7.06
C VAL A 72 0.70 8.54 6.78
N GLU A 73 0.42 8.21 5.52
CA GLU A 73 0.19 6.83 5.09
C GLU A 73 1.45 5.99 5.34
N SER A 74 1.28 4.78 5.82
CA SER A 74 2.39 3.87 6.04
C SER A 74 3.01 3.48 4.70
N VAL A 75 4.31 3.71 4.54
CA VAL A 75 5.04 3.21 3.37
C VAL A 75 5.16 1.68 3.48
N LEU A 76 4.39 0.95 2.69
CA LEU A 76 4.46 -0.51 2.62
C LEU A 76 5.53 -0.91 1.61
N SER A 77 6.44 -1.77 2.02
CA SER A 77 7.50 -2.30 1.16
C SER A 77 7.64 -3.80 1.37
N GLU A 78 8.06 -4.52 0.33
CA GLU A 78 8.35 -5.94 0.44
C GLU A 78 9.31 -6.21 1.61
N ASN A 79 9.06 -7.30 2.33
CA ASN A 79 9.76 -7.75 3.53
C ASN A 79 9.65 -6.84 4.77
N LYS A 80 8.92 -5.71 4.71
CA LYS A 80 8.64 -4.89 5.89
C LYS A 80 7.88 -5.71 6.92
N ILE A 81 8.25 -5.54 8.19
CA ILE A 81 7.55 -6.16 9.31
C ILE A 81 6.46 -5.18 9.78
N LEU A 82 5.24 -5.70 9.90
CA LEU A 82 4.09 -5.01 10.44
C LEU A 82 3.59 -5.73 11.69
N GLY A 83 3.20 -4.98 12.71
CA GLY A 83 2.43 -5.52 13.82
C GLY A 83 0.95 -5.55 13.43
N LEU A 84 0.33 -6.73 13.46
CA LEU A 84 -1.10 -6.89 13.23
C LEU A 84 -1.68 -7.83 14.30
N SER A 85 -2.88 -7.47 14.79
CA SER A 85 -3.73 -8.36 15.56
C SER A 85 -5.11 -8.33 14.94
N PHE A 86 -5.75 -9.49 14.91
CA PHE A 86 -7.12 -9.64 14.42
C PHE A 86 -7.87 -10.44 15.46
N ALA A 87 -8.94 -9.83 15.99
CA ALA A 87 -9.80 -10.47 16.97
C ALA A 87 -11.23 -10.59 16.42
N ILE A 88 -11.84 -11.76 16.62
CA ILE A 88 -13.25 -12.03 16.32
C ILE A 88 -13.97 -12.14 17.66
N ILE A 89 -15.12 -11.49 17.78
CA ILE A 89 -16.02 -11.61 18.92
C ILE A 89 -17.36 -12.08 18.39
N ASP A 90 -17.80 -13.24 18.85
CA ASP A 90 -19.03 -13.89 18.40
C ASP A 90 -20.11 -13.79 19.50
N TYR A 91 -21.19 -13.10 19.17
CA TYR A 91 -22.32 -12.86 20.06
C TYR A 91 -23.55 -13.73 19.75
N ASP A 92 -23.42 -14.79 18.95
CA ASP A 92 -24.54 -15.60 18.48
C ASP A 92 -25.32 -16.28 19.62
N ASP A 93 -24.70 -16.54 20.78
CA ASP A 93 -25.38 -17.04 21.98
C ASP A 93 -25.61 -15.93 23.02
N VAL A 94 -26.74 -15.23 22.88
CA VAL A 94 -27.18 -14.15 23.78
C VAL A 94 -27.41 -14.61 25.23
N ALA A 95 -27.48 -15.92 25.49
CA ALA A 95 -27.65 -16.47 26.83
C ALA A 95 -26.31 -16.89 27.47
N LYS A 96 -25.23 -16.95 26.69
CA LYS A 96 -23.90 -17.33 27.17
C LYS A 96 -23.28 -16.19 27.98
N LYS A 97 -23.00 -16.47 29.26
CA LYS A 97 -22.42 -15.49 30.20
C LYS A 97 -20.89 -15.51 30.27
N ALA A 98 -20.24 -16.40 29.52
CA ALA A 98 -18.78 -16.54 29.51
C ALA A 98 -18.25 -16.97 28.14
N ASN A 99 -17.17 -16.31 27.70
CA ASN A 99 -16.41 -16.63 26.50
C ASN A 99 -17.24 -16.58 25.20
N ASN A 100 -17.69 -15.37 24.85
CA ASN A 100 -18.43 -15.00 23.63
C ASN A 100 -17.55 -15.10 22.37
N GLY A 101 -17.03 -16.29 22.10
CA GLY A 101 -16.22 -16.61 20.93
C GLY A 101 -15.13 -15.58 20.66
N PHE A 102 -14.37 -15.18 21.69
CA PHE A 102 -13.23 -14.30 21.51
C PHE A 102 -12.06 -15.12 20.94
N TRP A 103 -11.72 -14.87 19.67
CA TRP A 103 -10.58 -15.46 18.99
C TRP A 103 -9.61 -14.36 18.60
N ASN A 104 -8.31 -14.51 18.86
CA ASN A 104 -7.28 -13.57 18.40
C ASN A 104 -6.09 -14.32 17.79
N LEU A 105 -5.44 -13.71 16.82
CA LEU A 105 -4.16 -14.18 16.28
C LEU A 105 -2.97 -13.97 17.25
N SER A 106 -3.05 -13.01 18.18
CA SER A 106 -2.00 -12.76 19.18
C SER A 106 -2.03 -13.78 20.32
N ARG A 107 -0.84 -14.13 20.84
CA ARG A 107 -0.68 -14.92 22.07
C ARG A 107 -1.11 -14.16 23.32
N GLN A 108 -1.21 -12.83 23.24
CA GLN A 108 -1.78 -12.00 24.30
C GLN A 108 -3.22 -11.64 23.98
N HIS A 109 -4.11 -11.90 24.92
CA HIS A 109 -5.54 -11.63 24.79
C HIS A 109 -6.00 -10.37 25.54
N THR A 110 -5.07 -9.62 26.12
CA THR A 110 -5.36 -8.34 26.77
C THR A 110 -5.47 -7.24 25.72
N MET A 111 -6.55 -6.44 25.77
CA MET A 111 -6.76 -5.32 24.82
C MET A 111 -5.87 -4.10 25.08
N TYR A 112 -4.97 -4.18 26.07
CA TYR A 112 -4.01 -3.14 26.44
C TYR A 112 -2.59 -3.73 26.37
N GLY A 113 -1.66 -2.98 25.78
CA GLY A 113 -0.27 -3.37 25.57
C GLY A 113 0.45 -2.40 24.62
N ASP A 114 1.77 -2.52 24.49
CA ASP A 114 2.52 -1.84 23.44
C ASP A 114 2.54 -2.67 22.14
N ALA A 115 2.94 -2.04 21.03
CA ALA A 115 2.91 -2.66 19.71
C ALA A 115 3.77 -3.94 19.57
N SER A 116 4.71 -4.19 20.49
CA SER A 116 5.55 -5.40 20.51
C SER A 116 4.78 -6.68 20.82
N GLU A 117 3.57 -6.57 21.41
CA GLU A 117 2.68 -7.71 21.70
C GLU A 117 1.81 -8.12 20.50
N LEU A 118 1.90 -7.39 19.38
CA LEU A 118 1.23 -7.74 18.12
C LEU A 118 1.98 -8.88 17.42
N CYS A 119 1.25 -9.70 16.67
CA CYS A 119 1.88 -10.67 15.79
C CYS A 119 2.63 -9.93 14.69
N ALA A 120 3.92 -10.26 14.53
CA ALA A 120 4.75 -9.73 13.47
C ALA A 120 4.42 -10.44 12.15
N PHE A 121 3.91 -9.69 11.18
CA PHE A 121 3.72 -10.15 9.81
C PHE A 121 4.80 -9.55 8.92
N ARG A 122 5.41 -10.39 8.11
CA ARG A 122 6.27 -9.94 7.02
C ARG A 122 5.42 -9.73 5.79
N LEU A 123 5.43 -8.52 5.23
CA LEU A 123 4.86 -8.28 3.91
C LEU A 123 5.64 -9.10 2.89
N MET A 124 5.02 -10.17 2.39
CA MET A 124 5.64 -10.99 1.36
C MET A 124 5.65 -10.22 0.04
N PRO A 125 6.64 -10.50 -0.84
CA PRO A 125 6.57 -10.03 -2.22
C PRO A 125 5.25 -10.41 -2.86
N LEU A 126 4.75 -9.55 -3.75
CA LEU A 126 3.47 -9.78 -4.44
C LEU A 126 3.46 -11.17 -5.09
N GLU A 127 2.38 -11.93 -5.05
CA GLU A 127 2.38 -13.26 -5.67
C GLU A 127 2.49 -13.15 -7.20
N ALA A 128 3.09 -14.16 -7.84
CA ALA A 128 3.34 -14.16 -9.28
C ALA A 128 2.10 -13.80 -10.15
N PRO A 129 0.87 -14.28 -9.84
CA PRO A 129 -0.31 -13.94 -10.63
C PRO A 129 -0.69 -12.45 -10.60
N PHE A 130 -0.30 -11.72 -9.54
CA PHE A 130 -0.62 -10.31 -9.37
C PHE A 130 0.50 -9.38 -9.86
N ARG A 131 1.70 -9.93 -10.15
CA ARG A 131 2.80 -9.15 -10.72
C ARG A 131 2.52 -8.88 -12.19
N LYS A 132 2.83 -7.67 -12.64
CA LYS A 132 2.95 -7.40 -14.07
C LYS A 132 4.10 -8.25 -14.62
N ALA A 133 3.90 -8.85 -15.78
CA ALA A 133 4.93 -9.66 -16.42
C ALA A 133 6.20 -8.85 -16.71
N ILE A 134 6.03 -7.58 -17.11
CA ILE A 134 7.08 -6.58 -17.23
C ILE A 134 6.56 -5.24 -16.68
N GLU A 135 7.35 -4.57 -15.85
CA GLU A 135 7.04 -3.26 -15.30
C GLU A 135 8.24 -2.33 -15.43
N ALA A 136 8.08 -1.27 -16.24
CA ALA A 136 9.07 -0.22 -16.38
C ALA A 136 9.16 0.59 -15.08
N GLN A 137 10.36 0.72 -14.54
CA GLN A 137 10.63 1.61 -13.41
C GLN A 137 12.06 2.12 -13.46
N TRP A 138 12.27 3.34 -12.98
CA TRP A 138 13.61 3.91 -12.98
C TRP A 138 13.81 5.00 -11.93
N SER A 139 15.08 5.27 -11.64
CA SER A 139 15.55 6.38 -10.82
C SER A 139 16.71 7.11 -11.52
N TYR A 140 17.11 8.26 -10.99
CA TYR A 140 18.24 9.02 -11.50
C TYR A 140 19.02 9.65 -10.35
N GLN A 141 20.26 10.00 -10.62
CA GLN A 141 21.11 10.79 -9.75
C GLN A 141 21.83 11.85 -10.58
N VAL A 142 21.78 13.11 -10.16
CA VAL A 142 22.60 14.14 -10.77
C VAL A 142 24.04 13.97 -10.29
N LEU A 143 24.95 13.69 -11.21
CA LEU A 143 26.37 13.49 -10.92
C LEU A 143 27.13 14.81 -10.87
N ASP A 144 26.77 15.75 -11.75
CA ASP A 144 27.40 17.08 -11.85
C ASP A 144 26.36 18.08 -12.35
N MET A 145 25.87 18.96 -11.47
CA MET A 145 24.91 20.00 -11.83
C MET A 145 25.48 21.02 -12.81
N SER A 146 26.77 21.37 -12.69
CA SER A 146 27.40 22.38 -13.56
C SER A 146 27.49 21.93 -15.02
N ARG A 147 27.65 20.62 -15.22
CA ARG A 147 27.65 19.96 -16.53
C ARG A 147 26.30 19.35 -16.90
N ARG A 148 25.31 19.40 -16.00
CA ARG A 148 23.99 18.76 -16.14
C ARG A 148 24.11 17.27 -16.51
N ARG A 149 25.06 16.59 -15.89
CA ARG A 149 25.34 15.16 -16.08
C ARG A 149 24.48 14.34 -15.14
N VAL A 150 23.66 13.44 -15.67
CA VAL A 150 22.71 12.63 -14.91
C VAL A 150 22.94 11.16 -15.19
N ALA A 151 23.06 10.35 -14.14
CA ALA A 151 23.04 8.90 -14.24
C ALA A 151 21.62 8.38 -14.06
N PHE A 152 21.13 7.61 -15.02
CA PHE A 152 19.86 6.91 -14.93
C PHE A 152 20.07 5.46 -14.53
N LYS A 153 19.17 4.95 -13.70
CA LYS A 153 19.19 3.58 -13.22
C LYS A 153 17.83 2.92 -13.48
N ASP A 154 17.81 1.98 -14.41
CA ASP A 154 16.76 0.99 -14.54
C ASP A 154 16.50 0.26 -13.21
N LEU A 155 15.23 0.19 -12.84
CA LEU A 155 14.67 -0.52 -11.69
C LEU A 155 13.50 -1.41 -12.14
N SER A 156 13.38 -1.66 -13.45
CA SER A 156 12.27 -2.37 -14.04
C SER A 156 12.26 -3.84 -13.59
N ALA A 157 11.06 -4.41 -13.50
CA ALA A 157 10.84 -5.80 -13.12
C ALA A 157 10.38 -6.64 -14.32
N GLY A 158 10.73 -7.93 -14.32
CA GLY A 158 10.38 -8.88 -15.38
C GLY A 158 11.57 -9.36 -16.21
N ARG A 159 11.32 -10.21 -17.21
CA ARG A 159 12.35 -10.66 -18.17
C ARG A 159 12.52 -9.60 -19.26
N ILE A 160 13.46 -8.68 -19.06
CA ILE A 160 13.70 -7.56 -19.97
C ILE A 160 14.90 -7.87 -20.86
N THR A 161 14.75 -7.61 -22.16
CA THR A 161 15.79 -7.80 -23.18
C THR A 161 16.08 -6.52 -23.98
N GLY A 162 15.31 -5.46 -23.80
CA GLY A 162 15.52 -4.18 -24.48
C GLY A 162 15.09 -2.98 -23.64
N TRP A 163 15.84 -1.88 -23.77
CA TRP A 163 15.60 -0.59 -23.13
C TRP A 163 15.58 0.49 -24.20
N LYS A 164 14.70 1.47 -24.02
CA LYS A 164 14.68 2.70 -24.81
C LYS A 164 14.37 3.86 -23.88
N TRP A 165 15.37 4.70 -23.69
CA TRP A 165 15.28 5.97 -22.99
C TRP A 165 14.99 7.08 -23.99
N ASP A 166 14.04 7.93 -23.63
CA ASP A 166 13.86 9.26 -24.20
C ASP A 166 14.08 10.26 -23.06
N PHE A 167 15.11 11.09 -23.19
CA PHE A 167 15.53 12.00 -22.13
C PHE A 167 14.71 13.30 -22.11
N GLY A 168 13.79 13.49 -23.07
CA GLY A 168 12.94 14.68 -23.17
C GLY A 168 13.62 15.90 -23.79
N ASP A 169 14.89 15.79 -24.19
CA ASP A 169 15.67 16.82 -24.89
C ASP A 169 15.88 16.51 -26.39
N GLY A 170 15.16 15.51 -26.90
CA GLY A 170 15.28 15.00 -28.26
C GLY A 170 16.34 13.92 -28.46
N THR A 171 17.10 13.57 -27.42
CA THR A 171 18.07 12.47 -27.47
C THR A 171 17.55 11.19 -26.80
N THR A 172 18.13 10.05 -27.16
CA THR A 172 17.69 8.72 -26.71
C THR A 172 18.88 7.81 -26.39
N SER A 173 18.66 6.77 -25.59
CA SER A 173 19.64 5.70 -25.35
C SER A 173 18.97 4.32 -25.32
N THR A 174 19.74 3.27 -25.63
CA THR A 174 19.33 1.86 -25.48
C THR A 174 20.09 1.12 -24.38
N GLU A 175 20.95 1.83 -23.65
CA GLU A 175 21.67 1.27 -22.51
C GLU A 175 20.70 1.05 -21.33
N GLN A 176 20.96 0.02 -20.53
CA GLN A 176 20.16 -0.25 -19.33
C GLN A 176 20.33 0.85 -18.26
N HIS A 177 21.55 1.36 -18.08
CA HIS A 177 21.89 2.38 -17.08
C HIS A 177 22.69 3.53 -17.72
N PRO A 178 22.06 4.38 -18.55
CA PRO A 178 22.79 5.40 -19.28
C PRO A 178 23.24 6.55 -18.37
N ILE A 179 24.37 7.14 -18.72
CA ILE A 179 24.74 8.49 -18.26
C ILE A 179 24.45 9.45 -19.41
N HIS A 180 23.71 10.52 -19.12
CA HIS A 180 23.33 11.51 -20.11
C HIS A 180 23.77 12.92 -19.70
N ASP A 181 24.23 13.69 -20.68
CA ASP A 181 24.69 15.06 -20.51
C ASP A 181 23.70 16.01 -21.20
N TYR A 182 22.95 16.77 -20.42
CA TYR A 182 21.97 17.73 -20.96
C TYR A 182 22.64 19.02 -21.40
N GLN A 183 22.45 19.39 -22.67
CA GLN A 183 23.07 20.60 -23.23
C GLN A 183 22.46 21.88 -22.65
N GLN A 184 21.13 21.90 -22.46
CA GLN A 184 20.38 23.07 -22.00
C GLN A 184 19.78 22.81 -20.61
N PRO A 185 19.65 23.83 -19.76
CA PRO A 185 18.87 23.74 -18.54
C PRO A 185 17.37 23.73 -18.87
N ASP A 186 16.62 22.77 -18.34
CA ASP A 186 15.16 22.68 -18.45
C ASP A 186 14.60 21.67 -17.43
N ASN A 187 13.28 21.53 -17.42
CA ASN A 187 12.54 20.45 -16.78
C ASN A 187 12.22 19.37 -17.81
N PHE A 188 12.80 18.19 -17.66
CA PHE A 188 12.69 17.13 -18.65
C PHE A 188 11.60 16.12 -18.33
N VAL A 189 10.88 15.69 -19.36
CA VAL A 189 9.99 14.52 -19.30
C VAL A 189 10.78 13.31 -19.76
N VAL A 190 11.27 12.52 -18.82
CA VAL A 190 12.04 11.32 -19.13
C VAL A 190 11.12 10.12 -19.22
N VAL A 191 11.33 9.30 -20.25
CA VAL A 191 10.57 8.09 -20.53
C VAL A 191 11.51 6.91 -20.65
N LEU A 192 11.22 5.83 -19.92
CA LEU A 192 11.80 4.52 -20.16
C LEU A 192 10.73 3.60 -20.74
N GLU A 193 11.00 3.02 -21.90
CA GLU A 193 10.29 1.88 -22.44
C GLU A 193 11.19 0.64 -22.32
N VAL A 194 10.65 -0.45 -21.79
CA VAL A 194 11.31 -1.75 -21.71
C VAL A 194 10.50 -2.80 -22.45
N GLU A 195 11.20 -3.75 -23.06
CA GLU A 195 10.58 -4.88 -23.75
C GLU A 195 11.27 -6.19 -23.43
N GLY A 196 10.52 -7.27 -23.56
CA GLY A 196 11.00 -8.62 -23.35
C GLY A 196 10.04 -9.67 -23.91
N PRO A 197 10.36 -10.97 -23.76
CA PRO A 197 9.53 -12.06 -24.27
C PRO A 197 8.09 -12.03 -23.75
N ASP A 198 7.89 -11.45 -22.56
CA ASP A 198 6.60 -11.41 -21.87
C ASP A 198 5.82 -10.09 -22.11
N GLY A 199 6.31 -9.21 -22.99
CA GLY A 199 5.60 -8.00 -23.42
C GLY A 199 6.44 -6.72 -23.37
N LYS A 200 5.77 -5.58 -23.16
CA LYS A 200 6.39 -4.25 -23.05
C LYS A 200 5.80 -3.46 -21.90
N SER A 201 6.57 -2.53 -21.36
CA SER A 201 6.12 -1.59 -20.35
C SER A 201 6.77 -0.23 -20.55
N ARG A 202 6.07 0.84 -20.15
CA ARG A 202 6.53 2.22 -20.32
C ARG A 202 6.29 3.01 -19.04
N ARG A 203 7.31 3.76 -18.59
CA ARG A 203 7.23 4.67 -17.44
C ARG A 203 7.76 6.05 -17.80
N SER A 204 6.91 7.06 -17.63
CA SER A 204 7.28 8.46 -17.76
C SER A 204 7.25 9.16 -16.40
N LYS A 205 8.21 10.05 -16.16
CA LYS A 205 8.19 11.01 -15.06
C LYS A 205 8.31 12.42 -15.64
N VAL A 206 7.31 13.25 -15.36
CA VAL A 206 7.15 14.58 -15.97
C VAL A 206 7.82 15.60 -15.06
N TRP A 207 8.85 16.27 -15.57
CA TRP A 207 9.55 17.35 -14.86
C TRP A 207 10.21 16.95 -13.53
N ASP A 208 10.42 15.66 -13.29
CA ASP A 208 11.20 15.17 -12.14
C ASP A 208 12.66 15.58 -12.29
N VAL A 209 13.22 15.41 -13.50
CA VAL A 209 14.60 15.82 -13.80
C VAL A 209 14.61 17.31 -14.12
N GLN A 210 14.98 18.12 -13.12
CA GLN A 210 15.08 19.57 -13.22
C GLN A 210 16.55 19.97 -13.15
N LEU A 211 17.06 20.53 -14.23
CA LEU A 211 18.46 20.93 -14.34
C LEU A 211 18.50 22.43 -14.60
N LYS A 212 19.03 23.18 -13.64
CA LYS A 212 19.14 24.65 -13.67
C LYS A 212 20.57 25.08 -13.96
#